data_AF-A0A2M6XBU8-F1
#
_entry.id   AF-A0A2M6XBU8-F1
#
_cell.length_a   1.000
_cell.length_b   1.000
_cell.length_c   1.000
_cell.angle_alpha   90.00
_cell.angle_beta   90.00
_cell.angle_gamma   90.00
#
_symmetry.space_group_name_H-M   'P 1'
#
loop_
_entity.id
_entity.type
_entity.pdbx_description
1 polymer ?
#
loop_
_entity_poly.entity_id
_entity_poly.type
_entity_poly.pdbx_seq_one_letter_code
_entity_poly.pdbx_strand_id
1 'polypeptide(L)'
;MGFISNGKIYSNARGKGRIMVELGIILGIYGYLVFSLGILGRLGKVEIFLITIPFLVYGLFRIIRVIREIGEIRVITEIKKDKLIIVILGLLGIQILINFLGAISPELSFDALWYHLTSARLYIEHHQIFSFPGWLMWPANLPRLTEMYYTAALLFSNEIAAKLIHFFFGLLGLLALFGLLRRYLTLRFALLGVLTFYTMLIVGWQSTTTYVDLARTFFEILALDLFLRWNETKKDVWLWESAVMVGLVMATKILALGTLGAFGILIFLLKEEGIVGIVGRAGKFIGLALLIVSPWFLFSFGCTGSSGPSLLPNIVDLIKNFITAPFFLWQATLKPDDIISPIYLIFLPLVLIFIWKQSAPIKITALYFLLAIFLAPTQSNRYLLPYLPALTLVTFSILEKQKDKLVLFVSLVIFTAGLNMGSRMLAARKFVPYLLGKETKTEFLNRNLNFSYGDFYDVDGWFKNNIQKDDLVLVYGIHNLYYLDFPYVHESWAKPGTSFTHILVGNNEKLPAKFGNKILLYQNSQTKVKVYLFGGKI
;
A
#
# COMPACT_ATOMS: atom_id res chain seq x y z
N MET A 1 16.43 -45.64 -9.97
CA MET A 1 17.61 -45.42 -9.12
C MET A 1 17.94 -43.94 -9.07
N GLY A 2 17.89 -43.32 -7.88
CA GLY A 2 18.69 -42.14 -7.52
C GLY A 2 18.32 -40.74 -8.05
N PHE A 3 17.13 -40.21 -7.77
CA PHE A 3 16.91 -38.74 -7.74
C PHE A 3 16.19 -38.34 -6.44
N ILE A 4 16.85 -38.64 -5.31
CA ILE A 4 16.51 -38.09 -4.00
C ILE A 4 17.80 -37.50 -3.43
N SER A 5 18.10 -36.24 -3.75
CA SER A 5 18.81 -35.31 -2.83
C SER A 5 19.16 -33.99 -3.55
N ASN A 6 18.19 -33.09 -3.70
CA ASN A 6 18.51 -31.65 -3.80
C ASN A 6 17.67 -30.79 -2.82
N GLY A 7 16.84 -31.42 -1.97
CA GLY A 7 16.10 -30.74 -0.90
C GLY A 7 16.90 -30.42 0.36
N LYS A 8 18.18 -30.82 0.45
CA LYS A 8 19.02 -30.63 1.66
C LYS A 8 19.72 -29.26 1.75
N ILE A 9 19.62 -28.39 0.74
CA ILE A 9 20.31 -27.09 0.77
C ILE A 9 19.59 -26.04 1.65
N TYR A 10 18.35 -26.31 2.10
CA TYR A 10 17.61 -25.39 2.98
C TYR A 10 17.20 -25.98 4.34
N SER A 11 17.68 -27.16 4.74
CA SER A 11 17.45 -27.65 6.12
C SER A 11 18.19 -26.82 7.18
N ASN A 12 19.21 -26.04 6.79
CA ASN A 12 19.86 -25.03 7.66
C ASN A 12 19.19 -23.63 7.60
N ALA A 13 18.02 -23.50 6.97
CA ALA A 13 17.27 -22.24 6.83
C ALA A 13 16.51 -21.80 8.10
N ARG A 14 17.03 -22.09 9.30
CA ARG A 14 16.47 -21.53 10.54
C ARG A 14 16.67 -20.00 10.65
N GLY A 15 17.61 -19.41 9.90
CA GLY A 15 17.93 -17.98 9.98
C GLY A 15 17.42 -17.08 8.84
N LYS A 16 17.40 -17.54 7.59
CA LYS A 16 17.32 -16.66 6.40
C LYS A 16 15.95 -16.00 6.15
N GLY A 17 14.85 -16.70 6.40
CA GLY A 17 13.49 -16.15 6.26
C GLY A 17 13.07 -15.24 7.42
N ARG A 18 13.79 -15.31 8.55
CA ARG A 18 13.43 -14.63 9.79
C ARG A 18 13.74 -13.13 9.74
N ILE A 19 14.73 -12.71 8.95
CA ILE A 19 15.14 -11.30 8.90
C ILE A 19 14.02 -10.39 8.38
N MET A 20 13.32 -10.81 7.32
CA MET A 20 12.21 -10.02 6.77
C MET A 20 11.01 -9.96 7.72
N VAL A 21 10.76 -11.05 8.44
CA VAL A 21 9.72 -11.11 9.48
C VAL A 21 10.07 -10.17 10.63
N GLU A 22 11.32 -10.19 11.11
CA GLU A 22 11.79 -9.27 12.14
C GLU A 22 11.70 -7.81 11.69
N LEU A 23 12.07 -7.49 10.44
CA LEU A 23 11.87 -6.16 9.87
C LEU A 23 10.38 -5.76 9.87
N GLY A 24 9.49 -6.69 9.50
CA GLY A 24 8.04 -6.45 9.56
C GLY A 24 7.54 -6.13 10.97
N ILE A 25 7.94 -6.92 11.97
CA ILE A 25 7.57 -6.69 13.38
C ILE A 25 8.07 -5.32 13.84
N ILE A 26 9.30 -4.98 13.50
CA ILE A 26 9.97 -3.75 13.93
C ILE A 26 9.35 -2.51 13.28
N LEU A 27 8.98 -2.58 11.99
CA LEU A 27 8.21 -1.54 11.34
C LEU A 27 6.84 -1.37 12.04
N GLY A 28 6.17 -2.48 12.35
CA GLY A 28 4.94 -2.46 13.15
C GLY A 28 5.13 -1.73 14.49
N ILE A 29 6.13 -2.11 15.28
CA ILE A 29 6.45 -1.47 16.58
C ILE A 29 6.69 0.03 16.38
N TYR A 30 7.50 0.42 15.38
CA TYR A 30 7.78 1.82 15.09
C TYR A 30 6.49 2.61 14.80
N GLY A 31 5.60 2.07 13.96
CA GLY A 31 4.32 2.70 13.66
C GLY A 31 3.43 2.86 14.90
N TYR A 32 3.38 1.86 15.79
CA TYR A 32 2.65 1.97 17.06
C TYR A 32 3.28 2.94 18.06
N LEU A 33 4.61 3.12 18.04
CA LEU A 33 5.28 4.12 18.87
C LEU A 33 4.95 5.55 18.42
N VAL A 34 4.98 5.81 17.10
CA VAL A 34 4.52 7.10 16.55
C VAL A 34 3.05 7.34 16.90
N PHE A 35 2.21 6.32 16.75
CA PHE A 35 0.79 6.39 17.13
C PHE A 35 0.61 6.71 18.62
N SER A 36 1.37 6.06 19.51
CA SER A 36 1.29 6.26 20.95
C SER A 36 1.73 7.67 21.37
N LEU A 37 2.85 8.17 20.81
CA LEU A 37 3.26 9.57 20.99
C LEU A 37 2.20 10.54 20.46
N GLY A 38 1.58 10.17 19.34
CA GLY A 38 0.42 10.83 18.75
C GLY A 38 -0.73 11.03 19.70
N ILE A 39 -1.21 9.95 20.32
CA ILE A 39 -2.32 10.01 21.27
C ILE A 39 -1.96 10.88 22.48
N LEU A 40 -0.70 10.80 22.93
CA LEU A 40 -0.20 11.57 24.07
C LEU A 40 0.03 13.07 23.79
N GLY A 41 -0.21 13.54 22.56
CA GLY A 41 0.04 14.94 22.18
C GLY A 41 1.53 15.29 22.11
N ARG A 42 2.39 14.31 21.79
CA ARG A 42 3.85 14.43 21.76
C ARG A 42 4.44 14.19 20.37
N LEU A 43 3.75 14.61 19.30
CA LEU A 43 4.31 14.59 17.93
C LEU A 43 5.24 15.78 17.71
N GLY A 44 6.35 15.80 18.46
CA GLY A 44 7.44 16.75 18.31
C GLY A 44 8.59 16.19 17.48
N LYS A 45 9.38 17.08 16.86
CA LYS A 45 10.58 16.69 16.08
C LYS A 45 11.57 15.87 16.93
N VAL A 46 11.74 16.22 18.20
CA VAL A 46 12.69 15.56 19.11
C VAL A 46 12.22 14.15 19.44
N GLU A 47 10.96 13.99 19.87
CA GLU A 47 10.39 12.69 20.22
C GLU A 47 10.45 11.71 19.04
N ILE A 48 10.02 12.14 17.85
CA ILE A 48 10.07 11.30 16.67
C ILE A 48 11.52 10.98 16.30
N PHE A 49 12.43 11.95 16.33
CA PHE A 49 13.84 11.71 16.03
C PHE A 49 14.47 10.64 16.93
N LEU A 50 14.21 10.73 18.24
CA LEU A 50 14.73 9.78 19.24
C LEU A 50 14.23 8.36 19.01
N ILE A 51 12.96 8.18 18.63
CA ILE A 51 12.46 6.84 18.30
C ILE A 51 12.96 6.39 16.93
N THR A 52 12.98 7.25 15.91
CA THR A 52 13.30 6.87 14.52
C THR A 52 14.74 6.40 14.34
N ILE A 53 15.73 7.02 15.01
CA ILE A 53 17.16 6.66 14.83
C ILE A 53 17.44 5.18 15.12
N PRO A 54 17.07 4.62 16.29
CA PRO A 54 17.25 3.20 16.57
C PRO A 54 16.66 2.29 15.50
N PHE A 55 15.47 2.62 15.00
CA PHE A 55 14.81 1.87 13.93
C PHE A 55 15.54 1.96 12.59
N LEU A 56 16.05 3.15 12.22
CA LEU A 56 16.84 3.32 11.00
C LEU A 56 18.18 2.56 11.08
N VAL A 57 18.89 2.66 12.19
CA VAL A 57 20.18 1.97 12.40
C VAL A 57 19.97 0.46 12.36
N TYR A 58 18.98 -0.05 13.11
CA TYR A 58 18.67 -1.47 13.12
C TYR A 58 18.19 -1.95 11.75
N GLY A 59 17.27 -1.21 11.12
CA GLY A 59 16.74 -1.52 9.80
C GLY A 59 17.84 -1.60 8.74
N LEU A 60 18.75 -0.62 8.71
CA LEU A 60 19.91 -0.60 7.81
C LEU A 60 20.81 -1.81 8.04
N PHE A 61 21.14 -2.12 9.30
CA PHE A 61 21.94 -3.30 9.65
C PHE A 61 21.30 -4.60 9.13
N ARG A 62 19.98 -4.76 9.29
CA ARG A 62 19.26 -5.93 8.80
C ARG A 62 19.17 -5.99 7.28
N ILE A 63 18.94 -4.86 6.61
CA ILE A 63 18.91 -4.79 5.14
C ILE A 63 20.29 -5.17 4.58
N ILE A 64 21.38 -4.63 5.13
CA ILE A 64 22.75 -5.00 4.72
C ILE A 64 22.96 -6.51 4.90
N ARG A 65 22.48 -7.09 6.00
CA ARG A 65 22.57 -8.54 6.22
C ARG A 65 21.77 -9.33 5.19
N VAL A 66 20.55 -8.90 4.85
CA VAL A 66 19.76 -9.54 3.78
C VAL A 66 20.50 -9.47 2.45
N ILE A 67 21.05 -8.30 2.08
CA ILE A 67 21.80 -8.14 0.84
C ILE A 67 23.02 -9.07 0.82
N ARG A 68 23.76 -9.20 1.93
CA ARG A 68 24.90 -10.12 2.05
C ARG A 68 24.48 -11.58 1.94
N GLU A 69 23.34 -11.96 2.53
CA GLU A 69 22.82 -13.33 2.45
C GLU A 69 22.32 -13.69 1.04
N ILE A 70 21.76 -12.72 0.30
CA ILE A 70 21.41 -12.89 -1.12
C ILE A 70 22.69 -12.94 -1.97
N GLY A 71 23.71 -12.14 -1.62
CA GLY A 71 25.00 -12.04 -2.28
C GLY A 71 25.98 -13.17 -1.97
N GLU A 72 25.53 -14.33 -1.48
CA GLU A 72 26.39 -15.50 -1.31
C GLU A 72 27.10 -15.84 -2.63
N ILE A 73 28.41 -16.14 -2.56
CA ILE A 73 29.32 -16.33 -3.71
C ILE A 73 28.72 -17.27 -4.77
N ARG A 74 27.94 -18.28 -4.36
CA ARG A 74 27.26 -19.22 -5.28
C ARG A 74 26.18 -18.54 -6.14
N VAL A 75 25.35 -17.67 -5.57
CA VAL A 75 24.30 -16.93 -6.30
C VAL A 75 24.95 -15.97 -7.30
N ILE A 76 25.99 -15.25 -6.89
CA ILE A 76 26.75 -14.36 -7.79
C ILE A 76 27.36 -15.14 -8.96
N THR A 77 27.87 -16.34 -8.69
CA THR A 77 28.46 -17.20 -9.72
C THR A 77 27.39 -17.72 -10.70
N GLU A 78 26.20 -18.09 -10.21
CA GLU A 78 25.05 -18.48 -11.05
C GLU A 78 24.57 -17.30 -11.91
N ILE A 79 24.44 -16.10 -11.34
CA ILE A 79 24.04 -14.88 -12.06
C ILE A 79 25.00 -14.59 -13.21
N LYS A 80 26.31 -14.61 -12.97
CA LYS A 80 27.31 -14.28 -14.00
C LYS A 80 27.33 -15.25 -15.17
N LYS A 81 26.90 -16.50 -14.97
CA LYS A 81 26.87 -17.54 -16.01
C LYS A 81 25.60 -17.50 -16.85
N ASP A 82 24.54 -16.84 -16.38
CA ASP A 82 23.22 -16.91 -16.97
C ASP A 82 22.76 -15.55 -17.54
N LYS A 83 22.88 -15.40 -18.86
CA LYS A 83 22.50 -14.18 -19.57
C LYS A 83 21.02 -13.80 -19.34
N LEU A 84 20.12 -14.77 -19.19
CA LEU A 84 18.70 -14.48 -18.95
C LEU A 84 18.50 -13.83 -17.58
N ILE A 85 19.22 -14.30 -16.56
CA ILE A 85 19.16 -13.70 -15.22
C ILE A 85 19.64 -12.25 -15.26
N ILE A 86 20.73 -11.97 -15.98
CA ILE A 86 21.24 -10.60 -16.16
C ILE A 86 20.19 -9.71 -16.83
N VAL A 87 19.51 -10.19 -17.88
CA VAL A 87 18.43 -9.45 -18.54
C VAL A 87 17.29 -9.16 -17.56
N ILE A 88 16.83 -10.16 -16.80
CA ILE A 88 15.75 -9.98 -15.82
C ILE A 88 16.13 -8.95 -14.75
N LEU A 89 17.35 -9.02 -14.22
CA LEU A 89 17.84 -8.06 -13.22
C LEU A 89 17.99 -6.65 -13.82
N GLY A 90 18.42 -6.54 -15.08
CA GLY A 90 18.46 -5.27 -15.81
C GLY A 90 17.08 -4.65 -15.96
N LEU A 91 16.07 -5.43 -16.37
CA LEU A 91 14.69 -4.97 -16.48
C LEU A 91 14.11 -4.54 -15.12
N LEU A 92 14.38 -5.31 -14.05
CA LEU A 92 14.01 -4.92 -12.69
C LEU A 92 14.67 -3.60 -12.28
N GLY A 93 15.97 -3.44 -12.54
CA GLY A 93 16.70 -2.20 -12.25
C GLY A 93 16.11 -0.99 -12.97
N ILE A 94 15.75 -1.14 -14.25
CA ILE A 94 15.09 -0.09 -15.03
C ILE A 94 13.71 0.23 -14.43
N GLN A 95 12.90 -0.77 -14.09
CA GLN A 95 11.58 -0.53 -13.49
C GLN A 95 11.69 0.16 -12.12
N ILE A 96 12.66 -0.24 -11.29
CA ILE A 96 12.96 0.41 -10.00
C ILE A 96 13.33 1.87 -10.23
N LEU A 97 14.17 2.16 -11.24
CA LEU A 97 14.54 3.53 -11.57
C LEU A 97 13.34 4.37 -12.04
N ILE A 98 12.50 3.83 -12.92
CA ILE A 98 11.27 4.51 -13.38
C ILE A 98 10.37 4.87 -12.18
N ASN A 99 10.16 3.91 -11.28
CA ASN A 99 9.35 4.12 -10.07
C ASN A 99 10.02 5.14 -9.13
N PHE A 100 11.34 5.07 -8.96
CA PHE A 100 12.08 6.02 -8.12
C PHE A 100 11.93 7.45 -8.64
N LEU A 101 12.09 7.68 -9.96
CA LEU A 101 11.92 9.01 -10.57
C LEU A 101 10.52 9.58 -10.33
N GLY A 102 9.48 8.73 -10.42
CA GLY A 102 8.12 9.15 -10.07
C GLY A 102 7.94 9.41 -8.57
N ALA A 103 8.59 8.64 -7.69
CA ALA A 103 8.54 8.81 -6.24
C ALA A 103 9.18 10.13 -5.77
N ILE A 104 10.27 10.58 -6.42
CA ILE A 104 10.95 11.84 -6.12
C ILE A 104 10.29 13.10 -6.75
N SER A 105 9.12 12.93 -7.36
CA SER A 105 8.33 14.03 -7.94
C SER A 105 7.18 14.43 -7.00
N PRO A 106 6.53 15.61 -7.17
CA PRO A 106 5.42 16.03 -6.32
C PRO A 106 4.25 15.04 -6.33
N GLU A 107 3.48 15.00 -5.25
CA GLU A 107 2.31 14.14 -5.15
C GLU A 107 1.13 14.69 -5.95
N LEU A 108 0.43 13.80 -6.67
CA LEU A 108 -0.71 14.13 -7.53
C LEU A 108 -1.93 13.24 -7.24
N SER A 109 -1.78 12.24 -6.38
CA SER A 109 -2.77 11.18 -6.28
C SER A 109 -3.91 11.56 -5.35
N PHE A 110 -5.14 11.26 -5.78
CA PHE A 110 -6.36 11.65 -5.10
C PHE A 110 -6.38 11.27 -3.61
N ASP A 111 -6.32 9.97 -3.27
CA ASP A 111 -6.38 9.55 -1.86
C ASP A 111 -5.19 10.08 -1.03
N ALA A 112 -4.05 10.28 -1.69
CA ALA A 112 -2.84 10.79 -1.05
C ALA A 112 -3.04 12.23 -0.58
N LEU A 113 -3.54 13.09 -1.47
CA LEU A 113 -3.82 14.50 -1.19
C LEU A 113 -5.10 14.69 -0.36
N TRP A 114 -6.00 13.71 -0.35
CA TRP A 114 -7.25 13.78 0.39
C TRP A 114 -7.01 13.49 1.86
N TYR A 115 -6.59 12.27 2.19
CA TYR A 115 -6.56 11.82 3.58
C TYR A 115 -5.27 11.16 4.04
N HIS A 116 -4.38 10.67 3.17
CA HIS A 116 -3.13 10.05 3.67
C HIS A 116 -2.15 11.12 4.15
N LEU A 117 -1.82 12.08 3.28
CA LEU A 117 -0.90 13.17 3.61
C LEU A 117 -1.58 14.26 4.44
N THR A 118 -2.83 14.59 4.14
CA THR A 118 -3.59 15.60 4.88
C THR A 118 -3.73 15.25 6.36
N SER A 119 -4.07 14.00 6.70
CA SER A 119 -4.19 13.61 8.11
C SER A 119 -2.85 13.71 8.81
N ALA A 120 -1.78 13.21 8.16
CA ALA A 120 -0.43 13.24 8.70
C ALA A 120 0.04 14.69 8.95
N ARG A 121 -0.22 15.62 8.02
CA ARG A 121 0.08 17.04 8.18
C ARG A 121 -0.70 17.67 9.33
N LEU A 122 -2.01 17.44 9.39
CA LEU A 122 -2.87 17.99 10.46
C LEU A 122 -2.48 17.46 11.84
N TYR A 123 -2.04 16.20 11.96
CA TYR A 123 -1.50 15.67 13.21
C TYR A 123 -0.23 16.36 13.67
N ILE A 124 0.66 16.70 12.72
CA ILE A 124 1.90 17.43 13.00
C ILE A 124 1.58 18.85 13.46
N GLU A 125 0.67 19.55 12.77
CA GLU A 125 0.25 20.92 13.11
C GLU A 125 -0.35 21.00 14.53
N HIS A 126 -1.09 19.97 14.96
CA HIS A 126 -1.70 19.91 16.29
C HIS A 126 -0.84 19.18 17.33
N HIS A 127 0.35 18.71 16.96
CA HIS A 127 1.21 17.84 17.78
C HIS A 127 0.53 16.58 18.34
N GLN A 128 -0.60 16.17 17.77
CA GLN A 128 -1.47 15.13 18.32
C GLN A 128 -2.19 14.35 17.21
N ILE A 129 -2.39 13.05 17.43
CA ILE A 129 -3.32 12.25 16.63
C ILE A 129 -4.72 12.40 17.24
N PHE A 130 -5.65 12.88 16.43
CA PHE A 130 -7.04 13.09 16.81
C PHE A 130 -7.99 12.53 15.74
N SER A 131 -9.25 12.36 16.10
CA SER A 131 -10.29 11.96 15.15
C SER A 131 -10.81 13.16 14.40
N PHE A 132 -10.99 13.01 13.09
CA PHE A 132 -11.57 14.06 12.27
C PHE A 132 -13.10 14.03 12.40
N PRO A 133 -13.73 15.16 12.79
CA PRO A 133 -15.18 15.28 12.73
C PRO A 133 -15.64 15.37 11.27
N GLY A 134 -16.93 15.09 11.05
CA GLY A 134 -17.56 15.34 9.76
C GLY A 134 -17.33 14.27 8.70
N TRP A 135 -17.87 14.54 7.51
CA TRP A 135 -17.92 13.57 6.42
C TRP A 135 -16.64 13.52 5.58
N LEU A 136 -15.89 14.62 5.43
CA LEU A 136 -14.80 14.67 4.45
C LEU A 136 -13.65 13.73 4.84
N MET A 137 -13.18 13.80 6.07
CA MET A 137 -12.01 13.05 6.53
C MET A 137 -12.41 11.77 7.27
N TRP A 138 -13.57 11.18 6.96
CA TRP A 138 -14.01 9.95 7.61
C TRP A 138 -13.02 8.77 7.49
N PRO A 139 -12.28 8.56 6.36
CA PRO A 139 -11.28 7.50 6.32
C PRO A 139 -10.21 7.74 7.39
N ALA A 140 -9.99 9.02 7.75
CA ALA A 140 -9.27 9.60 8.90
C ALA A 140 -9.20 8.72 10.14
N ASN A 141 -10.34 8.11 10.40
CA ASN A 141 -10.69 7.49 11.68
C ASN A 141 -10.53 5.96 11.65
N LEU A 142 -10.05 5.40 10.54
CA LEU A 142 -9.71 3.98 10.38
C LEU A 142 -8.25 3.68 10.79
N PRO A 143 -7.87 2.40 10.97
CA PRO A 143 -6.48 2.01 11.19
C PRO A 143 -5.55 2.53 10.10
N ARG A 144 -4.42 3.12 10.52
CA ARG A 144 -3.54 3.98 9.70
C ARG A 144 -2.05 3.76 9.97
N LEU A 145 -1.65 2.50 10.07
CA LEU A 145 -0.27 2.14 10.40
C LEU A 145 0.74 2.78 9.43
N THR A 146 0.46 2.78 8.13
CA THR A 146 1.40 3.30 7.13
C THR A 146 1.52 4.83 7.20
N GLU A 147 0.42 5.52 7.49
CA GLU A 147 0.39 6.97 7.66
C GLU A 147 1.18 7.43 8.88
N MET A 148 1.44 6.58 9.87
CA MET A 148 2.38 6.90 10.96
C MET A 148 3.80 7.08 10.45
N TYR A 149 4.22 6.31 9.44
CA TYR A 149 5.51 6.52 8.79
C TYR A 149 5.51 7.83 7.99
N TYR A 150 4.39 8.17 7.31
CA TYR A 150 4.25 9.44 6.60
C TYR A 150 4.28 10.64 7.54
N THR A 151 3.62 10.54 8.69
CA THR A 151 3.66 11.56 9.75
C THR A 151 5.09 11.81 10.20
N ALA A 152 5.86 10.75 10.46
CA ALA A 152 7.26 10.91 10.81
C ALA A 152 8.11 11.53 9.69
N ALA A 153 7.89 11.16 8.43
CA ALA A 153 8.64 11.72 7.30
C ALA A 153 8.31 13.19 7.02
N LEU A 154 7.02 13.56 7.04
CA LEU A 154 6.56 14.93 6.84
C LEU A 154 7.09 15.86 7.94
N LEU A 155 7.31 15.35 9.15
CA LEU A 155 7.84 16.15 10.25
C LEU A 155 9.27 16.66 9.98
N PHE A 156 10.06 15.95 9.17
CA PHE A 156 11.44 16.33 8.82
C PHE A 156 11.61 16.84 7.39
N SER A 157 10.61 16.69 6.53
CA SER A 157 10.72 16.99 5.10
C SER A 157 9.35 17.33 4.49
N ASN A 158 9.00 16.73 3.34
CA ASN A 158 7.78 17.01 2.58
C ASN A 158 7.19 15.72 1.97
N GLU A 159 6.19 15.84 1.09
CA GLU A 159 5.48 14.70 0.49
C GLU A 159 6.41 13.73 -0.23
N ILE A 160 7.55 14.19 -0.77
CA ILE A 160 8.50 13.31 -1.46
C ILE A 160 9.08 12.28 -0.48
N ALA A 161 9.36 12.67 0.77
CA ALA A 161 9.85 11.74 1.78
C ALA A 161 8.79 10.67 2.13
N ALA A 162 7.51 11.07 2.19
CA ALA A 162 6.40 10.13 2.40
C ALA A 162 6.21 9.18 1.20
N LYS A 163 6.31 9.67 -0.03
CA LYS A 163 6.28 8.83 -1.25
C LYS A 163 7.41 7.80 -1.26
N LEU A 164 8.61 8.21 -0.86
CA LEU A 164 9.76 7.31 -0.77
C LEU A 164 9.52 6.17 0.22
N ILE A 165 8.81 6.39 1.32
CA ILE A 165 8.42 5.30 2.24
C ILE A 165 7.58 4.25 1.50
N HIS A 166 6.54 4.67 0.76
CA HIS A 166 5.69 3.72 0.03
C HIS A 166 6.47 2.97 -1.07
N PHE A 167 7.33 3.70 -1.79
CA PHE A 167 8.27 3.12 -2.75
C PHE A 167 9.17 2.05 -2.10
N PHE A 168 9.73 2.33 -0.91
CA PHE A 168 10.55 1.37 -0.17
C PHE A 168 9.74 0.16 0.29
N PHE A 169 8.47 0.31 0.68
CA PHE A 169 7.59 -0.84 0.91
C PHE A 169 7.37 -1.67 -0.36
N GLY A 170 7.34 -1.04 -1.54
CA GLY A 170 7.37 -1.75 -2.83
C GLY A 170 8.63 -2.62 -3.00
N LEU A 171 9.81 -2.10 -2.63
CA LEU A 171 11.06 -2.86 -2.68
C LEU A 171 11.13 -3.96 -1.60
N LEU A 172 10.63 -3.68 -0.39
CA LEU A 172 10.53 -4.70 0.67
C LEU A 172 9.56 -5.81 0.25
N GLY A 173 8.43 -5.47 -0.36
CA GLY A 173 7.49 -6.42 -0.95
C GLY A 173 8.14 -7.25 -2.07
N LEU A 174 8.96 -6.63 -2.91
CA LEU A 174 9.75 -7.32 -3.94
C LEU A 174 10.68 -8.38 -3.35
N LEU A 175 11.42 -8.02 -2.30
CA LEU A 175 12.35 -8.92 -1.61
C LEU A 175 11.62 -10.02 -0.85
N ALA A 176 10.51 -9.69 -0.18
CA ALA A 176 9.67 -10.67 0.50
C ALA A 176 9.08 -11.69 -0.50
N LEU A 177 8.58 -11.21 -1.65
CA LEU A 177 8.08 -12.08 -2.72
C LEU A 177 9.19 -12.96 -3.28
N PHE A 178 10.37 -12.41 -3.55
CA PHE A 178 11.51 -13.21 -3.97
C PHE A 178 11.84 -14.32 -2.97
N GLY A 179 11.84 -14.00 -1.68
CA GLY A 179 12.05 -14.97 -0.59
C GLY A 179 11.00 -16.08 -0.59
N LEU A 180 9.72 -15.73 -0.71
CA LEU A 180 8.60 -16.67 -0.82
C LEU A 180 8.75 -17.57 -2.06
N LEU A 181 8.98 -16.98 -3.24
CA LEU A 181 9.13 -17.73 -4.50
C LEU A 181 10.31 -18.69 -4.46
N ARG A 182 11.47 -18.28 -3.91
CA ARG A 182 12.68 -19.11 -3.87
C ARG A 182 12.58 -20.35 -3.00
N ARG A 183 11.61 -20.43 -2.08
CA ARG A 183 11.31 -21.67 -1.33
C ARG A 183 10.76 -22.77 -2.22
N TYR A 184 10.08 -22.41 -3.32
CA TYR A 184 9.33 -23.34 -4.15
C TYR A 184 9.83 -23.44 -5.59
N LEU A 185 10.47 -22.38 -6.10
CA LEU A 185 10.88 -22.23 -7.49
C LEU A 185 12.39 -22.11 -7.62
N THR A 186 12.96 -22.46 -8.77
CA THR A 186 14.34 -22.14 -9.12
C THR A 186 14.58 -20.63 -9.19
N LEU A 187 15.87 -20.22 -9.18
CA LEU A 187 16.26 -18.80 -9.24
C LEU A 187 15.62 -18.08 -10.44
N ARG A 188 15.64 -18.70 -11.63
CA ARG A 188 15.05 -18.15 -12.86
C ARG A 188 13.56 -17.87 -12.70
N PHE A 189 12.79 -18.86 -12.27
CA PHE A 189 11.34 -18.74 -12.14
C PHE A 189 10.93 -17.79 -11.01
N ALA A 190 11.69 -17.75 -9.91
CA ALA A 190 11.49 -16.75 -8.87
C ALA A 190 11.74 -15.32 -9.39
N LEU A 191 12.82 -15.08 -10.13
CA LEU A 191 13.10 -13.76 -10.71
C LEU A 191 12.07 -13.35 -11.78
N LEU A 192 11.58 -14.29 -12.60
CA LEU A 192 10.51 -14.02 -13.56
C LEU A 192 9.18 -13.68 -12.86
N GLY A 193 8.86 -14.35 -11.76
CA GLY A 193 7.67 -14.02 -10.95
C GLY A 193 7.77 -12.64 -10.31
N VAL A 194 8.93 -12.32 -9.74
CA VAL A 194 9.25 -10.99 -9.18
C VAL A 194 9.17 -9.90 -10.25
N LEU A 195 9.75 -10.12 -11.44
CA LEU A 195 9.65 -9.21 -12.59
C LEU A 195 8.20 -9.00 -13.01
N THR A 196 7.43 -10.08 -13.13
CA THR A 196 6.00 -10.01 -13.50
C THR A 196 5.21 -9.17 -12.52
N PHE A 197 5.43 -9.35 -11.21
CA PHE A 197 4.76 -8.60 -10.16
C PHE A 197 5.13 -7.12 -10.19
N TYR A 198 6.42 -6.80 -10.19
CA TYR A 198 6.89 -5.42 -10.01
C TYR A 198 6.72 -4.53 -11.24
N THR A 199 6.70 -5.13 -12.43
CA THR A 199 6.42 -4.39 -13.67
C THR A 199 4.93 -4.15 -13.91
N MET A 200 4.02 -4.67 -13.08
CA MET A 200 2.60 -4.36 -13.24
C MET A 200 2.33 -2.86 -13.20
N LEU A 201 1.43 -2.39 -14.06
CA LEU A 201 1.07 -0.98 -14.14
C LEU A 201 0.59 -0.43 -12.79
N ILE A 202 -0.20 -1.23 -12.06
CA ILE A 202 -0.71 -0.87 -10.75
C ILE A 202 0.39 -0.79 -9.69
N VAL A 203 1.34 -1.73 -9.66
CA VAL A 203 2.47 -1.72 -8.70
C VAL A 203 3.43 -0.58 -9.01
N GLY A 204 3.73 -0.35 -10.29
CA GLY A 204 4.55 0.76 -10.74
C GLY A 204 3.92 2.12 -10.42
N TRP A 205 2.62 2.29 -10.68
CA TRP A 205 1.91 3.52 -10.30
C TRP A 205 1.94 3.73 -8.78
N GLN A 206 1.54 2.74 -7.99
CA GLN A 206 1.55 2.79 -6.52
C GLN A 206 2.92 3.13 -5.92
N SER A 207 4.00 2.68 -6.57
CA SER A 207 5.37 2.98 -6.14
C SER A 207 5.73 4.47 -6.30
N THR A 208 4.88 5.26 -6.96
CA THR A 208 5.05 6.69 -7.21
C THR A 208 4.02 7.55 -6.46
N THR A 209 3.31 7.00 -5.48
CA THR A 209 2.24 7.67 -4.73
C THR A 209 2.33 7.39 -3.23
N THR A 210 1.71 8.24 -2.42
CA THR A 210 1.58 8.11 -0.96
C THR A 210 0.31 7.35 -0.58
N TYR A 211 0.17 6.14 -1.12
CA TYR A 211 -0.94 5.22 -0.81
C TYR A 211 -0.48 4.24 0.28
N VAL A 212 -1.22 3.18 0.58
CA VAL A 212 -0.85 2.22 1.65
C VAL A 212 -0.74 0.77 1.19
N ASP A 213 -1.10 0.49 -0.06
CA ASP A 213 -1.30 -0.87 -0.53
C ASP A 213 0.01 -1.66 -0.68
N LEU A 214 1.15 -1.02 -0.96
CA LEU A 214 2.45 -1.71 -1.01
C LEU A 214 2.93 -2.10 0.39
N ALA A 215 2.68 -1.26 1.40
CA ALA A 215 2.96 -1.59 2.80
C ALA A 215 2.09 -2.78 3.25
N ARG A 216 0.79 -2.74 2.94
CA ARG A 216 -0.13 -3.87 3.16
C ARG A 216 0.39 -5.14 2.48
N THR A 217 0.80 -5.04 1.21
CA THR A 217 1.31 -6.18 0.42
C THR A 217 2.55 -6.81 1.03
N PHE A 218 3.48 -5.99 1.53
CA PHE A 218 4.67 -6.49 2.22
C PHE A 218 4.30 -7.36 3.43
N PHE A 219 3.43 -6.87 4.32
CA PHE A 219 2.98 -7.65 5.48
C PHE A 219 2.16 -8.89 5.07
N GLU A 220 1.36 -8.79 4.00
CA GLU A 220 0.56 -9.91 3.47
C GLU A 220 1.46 -11.05 2.95
N ILE A 221 2.53 -10.73 2.22
CA ILE A 221 3.49 -11.73 1.74
C ILE A 221 4.15 -12.46 2.91
N LEU A 222 4.54 -11.73 3.95
CA LEU A 222 5.14 -12.32 5.15
C LEU A 222 4.13 -13.21 5.89
N ALA A 223 2.87 -12.77 6.02
CA ALA A 223 1.80 -13.55 6.63
C ALA A 223 1.61 -14.89 5.90
N LEU A 224 1.57 -14.87 4.56
CA LEU A 224 1.46 -16.06 3.74
C LEU A 224 2.70 -16.95 3.84
N ASP A 225 3.92 -16.40 3.75
CA ASP A 225 5.17 -17.17 3.87
C ASP A 225 5.22 -17.93 5.20
N LEU A 226 4.91 -17.23 6.30
CA LEU A 226 4.84 -17.78 7.66
C LEU A 226 3.76 -18.85 7.79
N PHE A 227 2.56 -18.61 7.24
CA PHE A 227 1.49 -19.60 7.25
C PHE A 227 1.87 -20.89 6.52
N LEU A 228 2.53 -20.78 5.37
CA LEU A 228 3.04 -21.94 4.63
C LEU A 228 4.15 -22.67 5.41
N ARG A 229 5.02 -21.94 6.16
CA ARG A 229 6.02 -22.56 7.05
C ARG A 229 5.37 -23.31 8.21
N TRP A 230 4.30 -22.76 8.78
CA TRP A 230 3.51 -23.47 9.78
C TRP A 230 2.97 -24.76 9.21
N ASN A 231 2.35 -24.72 8.02
CA ASN A 231 1.81 -25.91 7.39
C ASN A 231 2.89 -26.97 7.08
N GLU A 232 4.10 -26.55 6.69
CA GLU A 232 5.20 -27.48 6.37
C GLU A 232 5.89 -28.06 7.60
N THR A 233 6.08 -27.26 8.65
CA THR A 233 6.92 -27.63 9.81
C THR A 233 6.12 -27.98 11.05
N LYS A 234 4.82 -27.67 11.05
CA LYS A 234 3.89 -27.83 12.18
C LYS A 234 4.31 -27.12 13.47
N LYS A 235 5.17 -26.10 13.35
CA LYS A 235 5.61 -25.28 14.48
C LYS A 235 4.71 -24.07 14.64
N ASP A 236 4.06 -23.98 15.79
CA ASP A 236 3.08 -22.94 16.11
C ASP A 236 3.63 -21.51 16.08
N VAL A 237 4.93 -21.32 16.33
CA VAL A 237 5.56 -20.00 16.25
C VAL A 237 5.29 -19.30 14.91
N TRP A 238 5.30 -20.05 13.80
CA TRP A 238 5.06 -19.48 12.48
C TRP A 238 3.60 -19.08 12.28
N LEU A 239 2.65 -19.82 12.89
CA LEU A 239 1.23 -19.47 12.85
C LEU A 239 0.96 -18.19 13.65
N TRP A 240 1.58 -18.05 14.81
CA TRP A 240 1.42 -16.87 15.65
C TRP A 240 2.10 -15.63 15.08
N GLU A 241 3.31 -15.77 14.52
CA GLU A 241 3.94 -14.67 13.77
C GLU A 241 3.10 -14.29 12.52
N SER A 242 2.49 -15.27 11.84
CA SER A 242 1.55 -15.01 10.74
C SER A 242 0.34 -14.20 11.20
N ALA A 243 -0.26 -14.54 12.36
CA ALA A 243 -1.34 -13.76 12.96
C ALA A 243 -0.92 -12.32 13.29
N VAL A 244 0.30 -12.12 13.80
CA VAL A 244 0.85 -10.76 14.02
C VAL A 244 0.94 -9.99 12.72
N MET A 245 1.45 -10.61 11.65
CA MET A 245 1.51 -9.99 10.31
C MET A 245 0.10 -9.64 9.80
N VAL A 246 -0.88 -10.54 9.93
CA VAL A 246 -2.29 -10.26 9.56
C VAL A 246 -2.85 -9.08 10.37
N GLY A 247 -2.52 -9.00 11.65
CA GLY A 247 -2.82 -7.83 12.49
C GLY A 247 -2.27 -6.53 11.91
N LEU A 248 -1.01 -6.53 11.46
CA LEU A 248 -0.38 -5.36 10.80
C LEU A 248 -0.98 -5.05 9.41
N VAL A 249 -1.40 -6.07 8.66
CA VAL A 249 -2.16 -5.89 7.40
C VAL A 249 -3.46 -5.13 7.70
N MET A 250 -4.23 -5.55 8.72
CA MET A 250 -5.45 -4.85 9.14
C MET A 250 -5.19 -3.47 9.70
N ALA A 251 -4.11 -3.29 10.46
CA ALA A 251 -3.70 -1.99 10.98
C ALA A 251 -3.29 -1.02 9.85
N THR A 252 -2.87 -1.54 8.70
CA THR A 252 -2.57 -0.75 7.49
C THR A 252 -3.82 -0.36 6.72
N LYS A 253 -4.79 -1.28 6.61
CA LYS A 253 -6.05 -1.03 5.89
C LYS A 253 -7.14 -1.98 6.39
N ILE A 254 -8.22 -1.43 6.92
CA ILE A 254 -9.30 -2.22 7.51
C ILE A 254 -9.98 -3.19 6.54
N LEU A 255 -9.96 -2.88 5.24
CA LEU A 255 -10.48 -3.76 4.19
C LEU A 255 -9.75 -5.11 4.10
N ALA A 256 -8.65 -5.29 4.84
CA ALA A 256 -7.97 -6.56 5.01
C ALA A 256 -8.68 -7.55 5.94
N LEU A 257 -9.88 -7.28 6.43
CA LEU A 257 -10.67 -8.29 7.15
C LEU A 257 -10.94 -9.55 6.30
N GLY A 258 -10.96 -9.42 4.98
CA GLY A 258 -10.98 -10.56 4.06
C GLY A 258 -9.74 -11.46 4.19
N THR A 259 -8.55 -10.90 4.45
CA THR A 259 -7.33 -11.65 4.77
C THR A 259 -7.53 -12.50 6.02
N LEU A 260 -8.04 -11.90 7.09
CA LEU A 260 -8.30 -12.59 8.36
C LEU A 260 -9.28 -13.76 8.17
N GLY A 261 -10.37 -13.53 7.45
CA GLY A 261 -11.35 -14.56 7.09
C GLY A 261 -10.74 -15.68 6.25
N ALA A 262 -9.93 -15.34 5.23
CA ALA A 262 -9.26 -16.34 4.39
C ALA A 262 -8.34 -17.24 5.19
N PHE A 263 -7.48 -16.69 6.06
CA PHE A 263 -6.61 -17.50 6.92
C PHE A 263 -7.40 -18.32 7.94
N GLY A 264 -8.46 -17.76 8.54
CA GLY A 264 -9.34 -18.50 9.46
C GLY A 264 -9.97 -19.73 8.80
N ILE A 265 -10.50 -19.57 7.57
CA ILE A 265 -11.05 -20.67 6.77
C ILE A 265 -9.95 -21.69 6.44
N LEU A 266 -8.77 -21.24 6.02
CA LEU A 266 -7.65 -22.15 5.70
C LEU A 266 -7.21 -22.98 6.91
N ILE A 267 -7.13 -22.38 8.10
CA ILE A 267 -6.82 -23.11 9.33
C ILE A 267 -7.88 -24.21 9.55
N PHE A 268 -9.16 -23.87 9.41
CA PHE A 268 -10.24 -24.84 9.56
C PHE A 268 -10.17 -25.98 8.53
N LEU A 269 -9.84 -25.68 7.26
CA LEU A 269 -9.76 -26.67 6.18
C LEU A 269 -8.53 -27.57 6.27
N LEU A 270 -7.43 -27.08 6.86
CA LEU A 270 -6.21 -27.85 7.12
C LEU A 270 -6.31 -28.68 8.40
N LYS A 271 -7.53 -29.19 8.70
CA LYS A 271 -7.88 -29.90 9.92
C LYS A 271 -6.94 -31.09 10.18
N GLU A 272 -6.03 -30.91 11.12
CA GLU A 272 -5.19 -32.00 11.66
C GLU A 272 -5.60 -32.39 13.09
N GLU A 273 -6.53 -31.63 13.69
CA GLU A 273 -7.03 -31.81 15.04
C GLU A 273 -8.53 -32.14 15.03
N GLY A 274 -9.07 -32.59 16.17
CA GLY A 274 -10.52 -32.63 16.40
C GLY A 274 -11.17 -31.25 16.23
N ILE A 275 -12.50 -31.22 16.05
CA ILE A 275 -13.24 -29.98 15.77
C ILE A 275 -13.00 -28.89 16.84
N VAL A 276 -12.92 -29.28 18.11
CA VAL A 276 -12.67 -28.36 19.24
C VAL A 276 -11.26 -27.76 19.17
N GLY A 277 -10.26 -28.57 18.84
CA GLY A 277 -8.87 -28.11 18.72
C GLY A 277 -8.69 -27.10 17.59
N ILE A 278 -9.23 -27.40 16.41
CA ILE A 278 -9.09 -26.52 15.25
C ILE A 278 -9.86 -25.20 15.41
N VAL A 279 -11.04 -25.23 16.04
CA VAL A 279 -11.78 -24.01 16.41
C VAL A 279 -11.01 -23.19 17.43
N GLY A 280 -10.42 -23.83 18.45
CA GLY A 280 -9.56 -23.15 19.42
C GLY A 280 -8.33 -22.51 18.77
N ARG A 281 -7.70 -23.19 17.81
CA ARG A 281 -6.54 -22.69 17.07
C ARG A 281 -6.89 -21.51 16.17
N ALA A 282 -7.97 -21.62 15.40
CA ALA A 282 -8.48 -20.52 14.59
C ALA A 282 -8.87 -19.32 15.46
N GLY A 283 -9.53 -19.57 16.60
CA GLY A 283 -9.88 -18.54 17.57
C GLY A 283 -8.66 -17.81 18.14
N LYS A 284 -7.58 -18.53 18.49
CA LYS A 284 -6.32 -17.92 18.94
C LYS A 284 -5.65 -17.08 17.85
N PHE A 285 -5.62 -17.59 16.61
CA PHE A 285 -5.08 -16.85 15.47
C PHE A 285 -5.84 -15.53 15.26
N ILE A 286 -7.17 -15.61 15.23
CA ILE A 286 -8.05 -14.45 15.07
C ILE A 286 -7.89 -13.47 16.23
N GLY A 287 -7.92 -13.97 17.47
CA GLY A 287 -7.75 -13.14 18.67
C GLY A 287 -6.40 -12.40 18.69
N LEU A 288 -5.31 -13.06 18.28
CA LEU A 288 -4.00 -12.42 18.21
C LEU A 288 -3.95 -11.35 17.11
N ALA A 289 -4.48 -11.62 15.93
CA ALA A 289 -4.53 -10.62 14.85
C ALA A 289 -5.40 -9.40 15.25
N LEU A 290 -6.54 -9.64 15.90
CA LEU A 290 -7.43 -8.60 16.43
C LEU A 290 -6.75 -7.79 17.55
N LEU A 291 -5.98 -8.44 18.42
CA LEU A 291 -5.23 -7.76 19.48
C LEU A 291 -4.27 -6.72 18.90
N ILE A 292 -3.56 -7.06 17.82
CA ILE A 292 -2.62 -6.12 17.17
C ILE A 292 -3.37 -4.89 16.66
N VAL A 293 -4.48 -5.05 15.93
CA VAL A 293 -5.23 -3.89 15.38
C VAL A 293 -6.08 -3.16 16.43
N SER A 294 -6.37 -3.78 17.58
CA SER A 294 -7.28 -3.24 18.60
C SER A 294 -6.97 -1.82 19.10
N PRO A 295 -5.71 -1.33 19.24
CA PRO A 295 -5.46 0.04 19.67
C PRO A 295 -6.09 1.08 18.74
N TRP A 296 -6.14 0.79 17.43
CA TRP A 296 -6.80 1.66 16.45
C TRP A 296 -8.32 1.68 16.62
N PHE A 297 -8.92 0.52 16.87
CA PHE A 297 -10.37 0.45 17.11
C PHE A 297 -10.77 1.11 18.41
N LEU A 298 -9.99 0.92 19.48
CA LEU A 298 -10.23 1.57 20.76
C LEU A 298 -10.12 3.09 20.65
N PHE A 299 -9.11 3.59 19.93
CA PHE A 299 -8.95 5.00 19.64
C PHE A 299 -10.13 5.56 18.82
N SER A 300 -10.48 4.90 17.72
CA SER A 300 -11.59 5.31 16.85
C SER A 300 -12.94 5.33 17.59
N PHE A 301 -13.20 4.30 18.39
CA PHE A 301 -14.41 4.19 19.21
C PHE A 301 -14.47 5.28 20.28
N GLY A 302 -13.36 5.50 21.00
CA GLY A 302 -13.27 6.52 22.04
C GLY A 302 -13.49 7.95 21.51
N CYS A 303 -13.07 8.23 20.28
CA CYS A 303 -13.24 9.56 19.69
C CYS A 303 -14.56 9.78 18.94
N THR A 304 -15.10 8.75 18.26
CA THR A 304 -16.29 8.92 17.40
C THR A 304 -17.59 8.42 18.03
N GLY A 305 -17.52 7.63 19.11
CA GLY A 305 -18.67 6.93 19.68
C GLY A 305 -19.21 5.80 18.79
N SER A 306 -18.55 5.51 17.66
CA SER A 306 -18.87 4.45 16.72
C SER A 306 -17.65 3.56 16.51
N SER A 307 -17.83 2.26 16.27
CA SER A 307 -16.72 1.35 15.96
C SER A 307 -16.17 1.51 14.53
N GLY A 308 -16.52 2.60 13.83
CA GLY A 308 -16.26 2.80 12.40
C GLY A 308 -17.34 2.19 11.49
N PRO A 309 -17.14 2.23 10.16
CA PRO A 309 -18.05 1.62 9.19
C PRO A 309 -18.22 0.12 9.44
N SER A 310 -19.33 -0.44 8.99
CA SER A 310 -19.61 -1.89 9.02
C SER A 310 -18.39 -2.69 8.54
N LEU A 311 -17.76 -3.40 9.47
CA LEU A 311 -16.51 -4.13 9.26
C LEU A 311 -16.69 -5.37 8.36
N LEU A 312 -17.91 -5.86 8.22
CA LEU A 312 -18.22 -7.02 7.40
C LEU A 312 -18.62 -6.60 5.97
N PRO A 313 -18.15 -7.34 4.94
CA PRO A 313 -18.67 -7.18 3.59
C PRO A 313 -20.19 -7.33 3.60
N ASN A 314 -20.89 -6.44 2.89
CA ASN A 314 -22.33 -6.59 2.71
C ASN A 314 -22.60 -7.93 1.99
N ILE A 315 -23.62 -8.68 2.43
CA ILE A 315 -24.01 -9.94 1.79
C ILE A 315 -24.25 -9.78 0.29
N VAL A 316 -24.75 -8.61 -0.14
CA VAL A 316 -24.92 -8.27 -1.56
C VAL A 316 -23.58 -8.22 -2.29
N ASP A 317 -22.56 -7.63 -1.69
CA ASP A 317 -21.22 -7.57 -2.29
C ASP A 317 -20.59 -8.96 -2.33
N LEU A 318 -20.81 -9.78 -1.30
CA LEU A 318 -20.36 -11.16 -1.28
C LEU A 318 -20.97 -12.00 -2.42
N ILE A 319 -22.28 -11.84 -2.66
CA ILE A 319 -22.98 -12.51 -3.77
C ILE A 319 -22.44 -12.01 -5.13
N LYS A 320 -22.23 -10.69 -5.29
CA LYS A 320 -21.63 -10.14 -6.51
C LYS A 320 -20.23 -10.70 -6.74
N ASN A 321 -19.41 -10.78 -5.70
CA ASN A 321 -18.06 -11.33 -5.77
C ASN A 321 -18.10 -12.80 -6.17
N PHE A 322 -19.03 -13.60 -5.62
CA PHE A 322 -19.22 -14.99 -6.03
C PHE A 322 -19.47 -15.14 -7.53
N ILE A 323 -20.42 -14.35 -8.05
CA ILE A 323 -20.85 -14.42 -9.44
C ILE A 323 -19.73 -13.96 -10.39
N THR A 324 -18.97 -12.94 -9.99
CA THR A 324 -17.93 -12.33 -10.83
C THR A 324 -16.56 -12.99 -10.71
N ALA A 325 -16.30 -13.77 -9.66
CA ALA A 325 -15.01 -14.43 -9.41
C ALA A 325 -14.47 -15.25 -10.61
N PRO A 326 -15.28 -16.03 -11.37
CA PRO A 326 -14.79 -16.75 -12.55
C PRO A 326 -14.25 -15.82 -13.66
N PHE A 327 -14.81 -14.61 -13.77
CA PHE A 327 -14.43 -13.61 -14.76
C PHE A 327 -13.45 -12.58 -14.20
N PHE A 328 -12.97 -12.76 -12.97
CA PHE A 328 -12.17 -11.78 -12.27
C PHE A 328 -10.90 -11.40 -13.05
N LEU A 329 -10.11 -12.39 -13.45
CA LEU A 329 -8.85 -12.12 -14.17
C LEU A 329 -9.09 -11.44 -15.52
N TRP A 330 -10.22 -11.72 -16.17
CA TRP A 330 -10.63 -11.02 -17.39
C TRP A 330 -10.90 -9.54 -17.10
N GLN A 331 -11.74 -9.24 -16.10
CA GLN A 331 -12.06 -7.87 -15.71
C GLN A 331 -10.83 -7.10 -15.22
N ALA A 332 -9.98 -7.74 -14.40
CA ALA A 332 -8.81 -7.10 -13.82
C ALA A 332 -7.70 -6.82 -14.85
N THR A 333 -7.64 -7.59 -15.93
CA THR A 333 -6.65 -7.40 -17.01
C THR A 333 -7.14 -6.37 -18.04
N LEU A 334 -8.45 -6.28 -18.28
CA LEU A 334 -9.00 -5.48 -19.38
C LEU A 334 -9.64 -4.15 -18.96
N LYS A 335 -9.95 -3.94 -17.68
CA LYS A 335 -10.44 -2.65 -17.19
C LYS A 335 -9.28 -1.64 -17.07
N PRO A 336 -9.41 -0.43 -17.65
CA PRO A 336 -8.31 0.50 -17.84
C PRO A 336 -7.76 1.12 -16.54
N ASP A 337 -8.56 1.21 -15.48
CA ASP A 337 -8.22 2.03 -14.31
C ASP A 337 -7.14 1.38 -13.42
N ASP A 338 -7.07 0.04 -13.36
CA ASP A 338 -6.16 -0.71 -12.48
C ASP A 338 -5.70 -2.03 -13.13
N ILE A 339 -4.95 -1.95 -14.22
CA ILE A 339 -4.56 -3.13 -15.03
C ILE A 339 -3.54 -4.01 -14.29
N ILE A 340 -3.87 -5.30 -14.10
CA ILE A 340 -2.92 -6.34 -13.68
C ILE A 340 -2.17 -6.95 -14.87
N SER A 341 -1.08 -7.66 -14.63
CA SER A 341 -0.30 -8.29 -15.72
C SER A 341 -1.15 -9.32 -16.50
N PRO A 342 -1.20 -9.24 -17.85
CA PRO A 342 -1.94 -10.19 -18.67
C PRO A 342 -1.39 -11.61 -18.59
N ILE A 343 -0.18 -11.79 -18.06
CA ILE A 343 0.45 -13.09 -17.79
C ILE A 343 -0.46 -14.01 -16.99
N TYR A 344 -1.21 -13.48 -16.03
CA TYR A 344 -2.11 -14.31 -15.23
C TYR A 344 -3.28 -14.85 -16.03
N LEU A 345 -3.86 -14.03 -16.91
CA LEU A 345 -4.95 -14.43 -17.79
C LEU A 345 -4.45 -15.40 -18.87
N ILE A 346 -3.30 -15.11 -19.49
CA ILE A 346 -2.66 -15.95 -20.52
C ILE A 346 -2.40 -17.37 -19.98
N PHE A 347 -1.91 -17.48 -18.74
CA PHE A 347 -1.57 -18.77 -18.14
C PHE A 347 -2.68 -19.39 -17.28
N LEU A 348 -3.85 -18.75 -17.17
CA LEU A 348 -4.98 -19.27 -16.40
C LEU A 348 -5.39 -20.70 -16.82
N PRO A 349 -5.50 -21.05 -18.12
CA PRO A 349 -5.85 -22.41 -18.51
C PRO A 349 -4.86 -23.46 -17.99
N LEU A 350 -3.55 -23.15 -18.04
CA LEU A 350 -2.52 -24.03 -17.47
C LEU A 350 -2.66 -24.12 -15.96
N VAL A 351 -2.96 -23.00 -15.29
CA VAL A 351 -3.19 -22.99 -13.85
C VAL A 351 -4.31 -23.95 -13.45
N LEU A 352 -5.47 -23.84 -14.11
CA LEU A 352 -6.65 -24.67 -13.81
C LEU A 352 -6.41 -26.16 -14.07
N ILE A 353 -5.68 -26.50 -15.15
CA ILE A 353 -5.38 -27.90 -15.50
C ILE A 353 -4.37 -28.53 -14.54
N PHE A 354 -3.31 -27.79 -14.17
CA PHE A 354 -2.15 -28.38 -13.48
C PHE A 354 -2.11 -28.14 -11.98
N ILE A 355 -2.97 -27.28 -11.40
CA ILE A 355 -2.96 -27.00 -9.95
C ILE A 355 -3.15 -28.26 -9.10
N TRP A 356 -3.96 -29.20 -9.56
CA TRP A 356 -4.23 -30.47 -8.85
C TRP A 356 -2.99 -31.37 -8.73
N LYS A 357 -1.99 -31.18 -9.61
CA LYS A 357 -0.71 -31.90 -9.61
C LYS A 357 0.40 -31.20 -8.81
N GLN A 358 0.08 -30.10 -8.13
CA GLN A 358 1.05 -29.34 -7.32
C GLN A 358 1.14 -29.85 -5.88
N SER A 359 2.20 -29.42 -5.18
CA SER A 359 2.38 -29.71 -3.75
C SER A 359 1.32 -28.99 -2.91
N ALA A 360 1.09 -29.49 -1.68
CA ALA A 360 0.11 -28.91 -0.78
C ALA A 360 0.30 -27.39 -0.53
N PRO A 361 1.52 -26.85 -0.30
CA PRO A 361 1.71 -25.40 -0.14
C PRO A 361 1.20 -24.57 -1.32
N ILE A 362 1.38 -25.05 -2.56
CA ILE A 362 0.93 -24.35 -3.76
C ILE A 362 -0.60 -24.40 -3.89
N LYS A 363 -1.21 -25.54 -3.55
CA LYS A 363 -2.68 -25.68 -3.52
C LYS A 363 -3.31 -24.77 -2.45
N ILE A 364 -2.71 -24.71 -1.26
CA ILE A 364 -3.11 -23.80 -0.18
C ILE A 364 -3.01 -22.35 -0.64
N THR A 365 -1.92 -21.99 -1.31
CA THR A 365 -1.74 -20.64 -1.87
C THR A 365 -2.80 -20.30 -2.91
N ALA A 366 -3.14 -21.25 -3.79
CA ALA A 366 -4.21 -21.05 -4.77
C ALA A 366 -5.58 -20.87 -4.10
N LEU A 367 -5.90 -21.70 -3.10
CA LEU A 367 -7.13 -21.57 -2.33
C LEU A 367 -7.20 -20.26 -1.56
N TYR A 368 -6.09 -19.83 -0.95
CA TYR A 368 -5.98 -18.52 -0.31
C TYR A 368 -6.30 -17.38 -1.29
N PHE A 369 -5.73 -17.42 -2.50
CA PHE A 369 -6.02 -16.41 -3.53
C PHE A 369 -7.50 -16.43 -3.96
N LEU A 370 -8.11 -17.61 -4.11
CA LEU A 370 -9.54 -17.73 -4.44
C LEU A 370 -10.44 -17.17 -3.34
N LEU A 371 -10.15 -17.50 -2.06
CA LEU A 371 -10.86 -16.95 -0.91
C LEU A 371 -10.70 -15.43 -0.85
N ALA A 372 -9.51 -14.91 -1.16
CA ALA A 372 -9.25 -13.49 -1.18
C ALA A 372 -10.06 -12.75 -2.26
N ILE A 373 -10.22 -13.30 -3.47
CA ILE A 373 -11.09 -12.70 -4.50
C ILE A 373 -12.55 -12.62 -4.00
N PHE A 374 -13.01 -13.64 -3.28
CA PHE A 374 -14.37 -13.69 -2.76
C PHE A 374 -14.60 -12.71 -1.62
N LEU A 375 -13.65 -12.60 -0.69
CA LEU A 375 -13.77 -11.81 0.54
C LEU A 375 -13.30 -10.36 0.40
N ALA A 376 -12.55 -10.02 -0.66
CA ALA A 376 -12.05 -8.68 -0.87
C ALA A 376 -13.14 -7.75 -1.47
N PRO A 377 -13.09 -6.45 -1.17
CA PRO A 377 -14.01 -5.49 -1.80
C PRO A 377 -13.72 -5.34 -3.30
N THR A 378 -14.77 -5.19 -4.12
CA THR A 378 -14.71 -5.18 -5.60
C THR A 378 -14.65 -3.81 -6.26
N GLN A 379 -14.44 -2.74 -5.49
CA GLN A 379 -14.51 -1.36 -6.01
C GLN A 379 -13.33 -1.00 -6.94
N SER A 380 -12.16 -1.61 -6.75
CA SER A 380 -10.93 -1.32 -7.50
C SER A 380 -9.98 -2.51 -7.43
N ASN A 381 -9.25 -2.81 -8.53
CA ASN A 381 -8.29 -3.93 -8.53
C ASN A 381 -7.10 -3.65 -7.59
N ARG A 382 -6.91 -2.39 -7.16
CA ARG A 382 -5.96 -2.00 -6.12
C ARG A 382 -6.12 -2.80 -4.83
N TYR A 383 -7.34 -3.12 -4.44
CA TYR A 383 -7.61 -3.86 -3.20
C TYR A 383 -7.15 -5.32 -3.27
N LEU A 384 -6.88 -5.82 -4.47
CA LEU A 384 -6.40 -7.18 -4.72
C LEU A 384 -4.88 -7.25 -4.90
N LEU A 385 -4.21 -6.11 -5.05
CA LEU A 385 -2.75 -6.02 -5.18
C LEU A 385 -2.02 -6.87 -4.11
N PRO A 386 -2.41 -6.86 -2.82
CA PRO A 386 -1.75 -7.67 -1.79
C PRO A 386 -1.85 -9.19 -1.98
N TYR A 387 -2.82 -9.67 -2.76
CA TYR A 387 -3.03 -11.10 -3.01
C TYR A 387 -2.37 -11.59 -4.32
N LEU A 388 -1.99 -10.68 -5.24
CA LEU A 388 -1.29 -11.04 -6.48
C LEU A 388 0.07 -11.77 -6.27
N PRO A 389 0.83 -11.54 -5.18
CA PRO A 389 1.95 -12.40 -4.81
C PRO A 389 1.62 -13.90 -4.72
N ALA A 390 0.45 -14.25 -4.17
CA ALA A 390 -0.02 -15.63 -4.08
C ALA A 390 -0.29 -16.21 -5.47
N LEU A 391 -0.98 -15.44 -6.33
CA LEU A 391 -1.20 -15.82 -7.72
C LEU A 391 0.11 -15.99 -8.48
N THR A 392 1.10 -15.12 -8.24
CA THR A 392 2.44 -15.21 -8.82
C THR A 392 3.11 -16.54 -8.47
N LEU A 393 3.09 -16.93 -7.19
CA LEU A 393 3.64 -18.21 -6.76
C LEU A 393 2.96 -19.38 -7.47
N VAL A 394 1.63 -19.37 -7.51
CA VAL A 394 0.84 -20.44 -8.16
C VAL A 394 1.15 -20.55 -9.65
N THR A 395 1.11 -19.43 -10.38
CA THR A 395 1.38 -19.38 -11.82
C THR A 395 2.77 -19.91 -12.13
N PHE A 396 3.82 -19.36 -11.49
CA PHE A 396 5.19 -19.75 -11.82
C PHE A 396 5.56 -21.16 -11.36
N SER A 397 4.91 -21.70 -10.31
CA SER A 397 5.04 -23.12 -9.91
C SER A 397 4.51 -24.09 -10.95
N ILE A 398 3.55 -23.64 -11.78
CA ILE A 398 2.98 -24.44 -12.86
C ILE A 398 3.84 -24.31 -14.11
N LEU A 399 4.27 -23.10 -14.47
CA LEU A 399 5.12 -22.86 -15.63
C LEU A 399 6.48 -23.56 -15.54
N GLU A 400 7.08 -23.61 -14.35
CA GLU A 400 8.38 -24.25 -14.14
C GLU A 400 8.41 -25.74 -14.54
N LYS A 401 7.27 -26.42 -14.41
CA LYS A 401 7.16 -27.84 -14.76
C LYS A 401 6.99 -28.08 -16.26
N GLN A 402 6.72 -27.05 -17.07
CA GLN A 402 6.48 -27.16 -18.51
C GLN A 402 7.75 -26.90 -19.32
N LYS A 403 8.74 -27.80 -19.20
CA LYS A 403 10.08 -27.61 -19.78
C LYS A 403 10.06 -27.40 -21.30
N ASP A 404 9.16 -28.08 -22.01
CA ASP A 404 9.10 -28.06 -23.48
C ASP A 404 8.68 -26.70 -24.06
N LYS A 405 8.00 -25.86 -23.26
CA LYS A 405 7.53 -24.52 -23.68
C LYS A 405 8.27 -23.38 -22.99
N LEU A 406 9.41 -23.67 -22.35
CA LEU A 406 10.15 -22.71 -21.53
C LEU A 406 10.48 -21.42 -22.28
N VAL A 407 10.99 -21.52 -23.52
CA VAL A 407 11.38 -20.35 -24.32
C VAL A 407 10.17 -19.45 -24.58
N LEU A 408 9.03 -20.03 -24.99
CA LEU A 408 7.79 -19.28 -25.22
C LEU A 408 7.33 -18.56 -23.95
N PHE A 409 7.34 -19.25 -22.81
CA PHE A 409 6.86 -18.69 -21.54
C PHE A 409 7.75 -17.54 -21.06
N VAL A 410 9.07 -17.72 -21.13
CA VAL A 410 10.03 -16.66 -20.81
C VAL A 410 9.84 -15.47 -21.74
N SER A 411 9.73 -15.70 -23.06
CA SER A 411 9.52 -14.62 -24.04
C SER A 411 8.24 -13.83 -23.78
N LEU A 412 7.14 -14.50 -23.43
CA LEU A 412 5.88 -13.82 -23.07
C LEU A 412 6.02 -12.97 -21.80
N VAL A 413 6.70 -13.49 -20.77
CA VAL A 413 6.96 -12.73 -19.53
C VAL A 413 7.82 -11.50 -19.81
N ILE A 414 8.91 -11.65 -20.59
CA ILE A 414 9.79 -10.52 -20.93
C ILE A 414 9.05 -9.50 -21.81
N PHE A 415 8.26 -9.95 -22.78
CA PHE A 415 7.46 -9.08 -23.65
C PHE A 415 6.45 -8.26 -22.86
N THR A 416 5.66 -8.91 -21.99
CA THR A 416 4.66 -8.22 -21.15
C THR A 416 5.30 -7.29 -20.13
N ALA A 417 6.44 -7.66 -19.54
CA ALA A 417 7.23 -6.78 -18.68
C ALA A 417 7.68 -5.53 -19.46
N GLY A 418 8.20 -5.70 -20.69
CA GLY A 418 8.60 -4.60 -21.56
C GLY A 418 7.43 -3.67 -21.92
N LEU A 419 6.25 -4.21 -22.26
CA LEU A 419 5.05 -3.42 -22.53
C LEU A 419 4.61 -2.61 -21.31
N ASN A 420 4.60 -3.23 -20.13
CA ASN A 420 4.19 -2.53 -18.92
C ASN A 420 5.20 -1.44 -18.54
N MET A 421 6.50 -1.75 -18.62
CA MET A 421 7.59 -0.79 -18.38
C MET A 421 7.50 0.40 -19.33
N GLY A 422 7.31 0.15 -20.63
CA GLY A 422 7.11 1.22 -21.63
C GLY A 422 5.92 2.10 -21.30
N SER A 423 4.80 1.51 -20.91
CA SER A 423 3.59 2.24 -20.49
C SER A 423 3.79 3.04 -19.20
N ARG A 424 4.66 2.59 -18.27
CA ARG A 424 5.06 3.38 -17.09
C ARG A 424 6.05 4.46 -17.41
N MET A 425 7.00 4.23 -18.29
CA MET A 425 7.91 5.27 -18.77
C MET A 425 7.13 6.41 -19.47
N LEU A 426 6.14 6.07 -20.31
CA LEU A 426 5.26 7.05 -20.95
C LEU A 426 4.45 7.86 -19.93
N ALA A 427 3.93 7.24 -18.88
CA ALA A 427 3.22 7.97 -17.82
C ALA A 427 4.18 8.83 -16.97
N ALA A 428 5.40 8.34 -16.71
CA ALA A 428 6.42 9.03 -15.95
C ALA A 428 7.05 10.22 -16.70
N ARG A 429 6.88 10.32 -18.02
CA ARG A 429 7.41 11.42 -18.84
C ARG A 429 7.01 12.81 -18.33
N LYS A 430 5.83 12.92 -17.69
CA LYS A 430 5.31 14.18 -17.15
C LYS A 430 6.22 14.77 -16.05
N PHE A 431 6.95 13.91 -15.35
CA PHE A 431 7.86 14.31 -14.28
C PHE A 431 9.22 14.83 -14.80
N VAL A 432 9.59 14.49 -16.03
CA VAL A 432 10.93 14.78 -16.58
C VAL A 432 11.28 16.29 -16.56
N PRO A 433 10.41 17.23 -16.98
CA PRO A 433 10.73 18.66 -16.92
C PRO A 433 11.04 19.14 -15.50
N TYR A 434 10.23 18.73 -14.52
CA TYR A 434 10.45 19.02 -13.11
C TYR A 434 11.77 18.43 -12.60
N LEU A 435 12.05 17.16 -12.89
CA LEU A 435 13.27 16.47 -12.44
C LEU A 435 14.55 17.03 -13.07
N LEU A 436 14.47 17.60 -14.27
CA LEU A 436 15.58 18.28 -14.93
C LEU A 436 15.73 19.76 -14.49
N GLY A 437 14.90 20.24 -13.56
CA GLY A 437 14.91 21.63 -13.10
C GLY A 437 14.41 22.64 -14.13
N LYS A 438 13.71 22.17 -15.18
CA LYS A 438 13.12 23.03 -16.24
C LYS A 438 11.74 23.56 -15.88
N GLU A 439 11.13 23.03 -14.82
CA GLU A 439 9.80 23.38 -14.34
C GLU A 439 9.85 23.45 -12.81
N THR A 440 9.31 24.51 -12.23
CA THR A 440 9.16 24.68 -10.78
C THR A 440 8.07 23.75 -10.24
N LYS A 441 8.04 23.52 -8.91
CA LYS A 441 6.96 22.75 -8.28
C LYS A 441 5.58 23.37 -8.56
N THR A 442 5.48 24.69 -8.52
CA THR A 442 4.24 25.42 -8.81
C THR A 442 3.76 25.19 -10.23
N GLU A 443 4.63 25.35 -11.23
CA GLU A 443 4.28 25.09 -12.64
C GLU A 443 3.87 23.62 -12.85
N PHE A 444 4.61 22.69 -12.24
CA PHE A 444 4.31 21.26 -12.31
C PHE A 444 2.93 20.93 -11.75
N LEU A 445 2.62 21.41 -10.53
CA LEU A 445 1.33 21.15 -9.90
C LEU A 445 0.19 21.85 -10.64
N ASN A 446 0.41 23.07 -11.11
CA ASN A 446 -0.57 23.82 -11.90
C ASN A 446 -0.97 23.10 -13.20
N ARG A 447 -0.03 22.37 -13.81
CA ARG A 447 -0.27 21.60 -15.03
C ARG A 447 -0.91 20.23 -14.77
N ASN A 448 -0.65 19.62 -13.62
CA ASN A 448 -0.95 18.20 -13.40
C ASN A 448 -2.05 17.91 -12.36
N LEU A 449 -2.43 18.88 -11.52
CA LEU A 449 -3.55 18.73 -10.59
C LEU A 449 -4.90 18.84 -11.30
N ASN A 450 -5.89 18.11 -10.80
CA ASN A 450 -7.24 18.12 -11.32
C ASN A 450 -8.13 19.10 -10.53
N PHE A 451 -7.96 20.39 -10.80
CA PHE A 451 -8.76 21.46 -10.18
C PHE A 451 -10.27 21.34 -10.42
N SER A 452 -10.69 20.58 -11.44
CA SER A 452 -12.12 20.36 -11.70
C SER A 452 -12.75 19.35 -10.73
N TYR A 453 -11.94 18.57 -10.03
CA TYR A 453 -12.36 17.48 -9.14
C TYR A 453 -12.01 17.75 -7.66
N GLY A 454 -11.70 19.00 -7.32
CA GLY A 454 -11.50 19.46 -5.94
C GLY A 454 -10.06 19.46 -5.44
N ASP A 455 -9.07 19.40 -6.34
CA ASP A 455 -7.68 19.74 -6.02
C ASP A 455 -7.51 21.24 -5.80
N PHE A 456 -6.55 21.61 -4.96
CA PHE A 456 -6.16 23.00 -4.73
C PHE A 456 -4.65 23.16 -4.71
N TYR A 457 -4.16 24.27 -5.26
CA TYR A 457 -2.79 24.76 -5.09
C TYR A 457 -2.76 26.28 -5.31
N ASP A 458 -1.91 27.00 -4.58
CA ASP A 458 -1.70 28.44 -4.79
C ASP A 458 -0.76 28.66 -6.00
N VAL A 459 -1.35 28.83 -7.18
CA VAL A 459 -0.63 28.82 -8.47
C VAL A 459 -0.01 30.17 -8.85
N ASP A 460 -0.53 31.27 -8.31
CA ASP A 460 -0.10 32.65 -8.59
C ASP A 460 0.45 33.37 -7.34
N GLY A 461 0.45 32.70 -6.18
CA GLY A 461 0.96 33.23 -4.93
C GLY A 461 0.00 34.19 -4.22
N TRP A 462 -1.26 34.28 -4.67
CA TRP A 462 -2.22 35.21 -4.08
C TRP A 462 -2.49 34.88 -2.61
N PHE A 463 -2.66 33.59 -2.26
CA PHE A 463 -2.96 33.21 -0.88
C PHE A 463 -1.79 33.52 0.04
N LYS A 464 -0.57 33.16 -0.37
CA LYS A 464 0.65 33.46 0.38
C LYS A 464 0.83 34.95 0.69
N ASN A 465 0.37 35.84 -0.20
CA ASN A 465 0.56 37.28 -0.06
C ASN A 465 -0.61 38.00 0.63
N ASN A 466 -1.82 37.42 0.63
CA ASN A 466 -3.03 38.11 1.09
C ASN A 466 -3.68 37.48 2.33
N ILE A 467 -3.43 36.20 2.63
CA ILE A 467 -3.98 35.53 3.82
C ILE A 467 -2.93 35.57 4.93
N GLN A 468 -3.25 36.27 6.03
CA GLN A 468 -2.38 36.37 7.19
C GLN A 468 -2.50 35.14 8.10
N LYS A 469 -1.60 35.01 9.09
CA LYS A 469 -1.60 33.87 10.01
C LYS A 469 -2.78 33.86 11.00
N ASP A 470 -3.41 35.01 11.19
CA ASP A 470 -4.61 35.22 11.99
C ASP A 470 -5.91 35.15 11.16
N ASP A 471 -5.80 35.13 9.83
CA ASP A 471 -6.94 34.92 8.94
C ASP A 471 -7.33 33.44 8.89
N LEU A 472 -8.41 33.09 9.60
CA LEU A 472 -9.02 31.79 9.45
C LEU A 472 -9.88 31.75 8.17
N VAL A 473 -9.55 30.84 7.26
CA VAL A 473 -10.28 30.62 6.01
C VAL A 473 -11.25 29.45 6.13
N LEU A 474 -12.55 29.67 5.89
CA LEU A 474 -13.51 28.58 5.72
C LEU A 474 -13.35 27.98 4.32
N VAL A 475 -12.98 26.70 4.26
CA VAL A 475 -12.84 25.94 3.02
C VAL A 475 -14.15 25.21 2.74
N TYR A 476 -14.71 25.46 1.55
CA TYR A 476 -15.99 24.94 1.09
C TYR A 476 -15.83 24.32 -0.29
N GLY A 477 -16.24 23.06 -0.48
CA GLY A 477 -16.21 22.45 -1.80
C GLY A 477 -14.84 22.01 -2.31
N ILE A 478 -13.83 21.93 -1.44
CA ILE A 478 -12.49 21.46 -1.77
C ILE A 478 -12.19 20.26 -0.89
N HIS A 479 -11.87 19.13 -1.50
CA HIS A 479 -11.70 17.88 -0.77
C HIS A 479 -10.20 17.54 -0.54
N ASN A 480 -9.32 17.95 -1.45
CA ASN A 480 -7.88 17.70 -1.39
C ASN A 480 -7.15 18.85 -0.69
N LEU A 481 -6.88 18.65 0.60
CA LEU A 481 -6.47 19.72 1.50
C LEU A 481 -4.94 19.80 1.71
N TYR A 482 -4.16 18.80 1.27
CA TYR A 482 -2.72 18.71 1.58
C TYR A 482 -1.87 19.89 1.10
N TYR A 483 -2.30 20.62 0.07
CA TYR A 483 -1.58 21.78 -0.45
C TYR A 483 -2.14 23.13 0.04
N LEU A 484 -3.15 23.14 0.92
CA LEU A 484 -3.61 24.36 1.58
C LEU A 484 -2.58 24.78 2.63
N ASP A 485 -1.81 25.83 2.39
CA ASP A 485 -0.72 26.29 3.25
C ASP A 485 -1.05 27.62 3.94
N PHE A 486 -2.23 27.67 4.58
CA PHE A 486 -2.72 28.81 5.35
C PHE A 486 -3.71 28.33 6.42
N PRO A 487 -3.98 29.11 7.50
CA PRO A 487 -4.93 28.70 8.53
C PRO A 487 -6.33 28.48 7.97
N TYR A 488 -6.90 27.30 8.20
CA TYR A 488 -8.21 26.97 7.65
C TYR A 488 -9.08 26.10 8.56
N VAL A 489 -10.38 26.14 8.30
CA VAL A 489 -11.37 25.19 8.81
C VAL A 489 -12.22 24.69 7.64
N HIS A 490 -12.52 23.39 7.60
CA HIS A 490 -13.33 22.82 6.52
C HIS A 490 -14.81 22.79 6.91
N GLU A 491 -15.70 23.00 5.94
CA GLU A 491 -17.15 22.99 6.14
C GLU A 491 -17.69 21.73 6.84
N SER A 492 -17.03 20.59 6.65
CA SER A 492 -17.48 19.32 7.23
C SER A 492 -17.24 19.23 8.74
N TRP A 493 -16.31 20.00 9.31
CA TRP A 493 -15.97 19.96 10.74
C TRP A 493 -15.93 21.31 11.43
N ALA A 494 -16.28 22.39 10.74
CA ALA A 494 -16.47 23.69 11.35
C ALA A 494 -17.58 23.61 12.42
N LYS A 495 -17.27 23.97 13.67
CA LYS A 495 -18.25 23.99 14.76
C LYS A 495 -19.19 25.20 14.61
N PRO A 496 -20.46 25.10 15.02
CA PRO A 496 -21.33 26.27 15.13
C PRO A 496 -20.66 27.38 15.96
N GLY A 497 -20.68 28.62 15.46
CA GLY A 497 -20.02 29.76 16.11
C GLY A 497 -18.54 29.95 15.77
N THR A 498 -17.94 29.10 14.93
CA THR A 498 -16.57 29.34 14.43
C THR A 498 -16.52 30.64 13.62
N SER A 499 -15.72 31.61 14.07
CA SER A 499 -15.47 32.87 13.35
C SER A 499 -14.36 32.68 12.31
N PHE A 500 -14.57 33.17 11.10
CA PHE A 500 -13.60 33.15 10.00
C PHE A 500 -13.70 34.46 9.21
N THR A 501 -12.59 34.92 8.63
CA THR A 501 -12.51 36.18 7.89
C THR A 501 -12.77 35.96 6.40
N HIS A 502 -12.40 34.79 5.88
CA HIS A 502 -12.48 34.46 4.45
C HIS A 502 -13.26 33.18 4.21
N ILE A 503 -13.84 33.07 3.02
CA ILE A 503 -14.45 31.83 2.51
C ILE A 503 -13.79 31.47 1.18
N LEU A 504 -13.07 30.35 1.15
CA LEU A 504 -12.53 29.74 -0.05
C LEU A 504 -13.55 28.73 -0.60
N VAL A 505 -13.95 28.91 -1.85
CA VAL A 505 -14.95 28.09 -2.52
C VAL A 505 -14.32 27.37 -3.70
N GLY A 506 -14.45 26.05 -3.71
CA GLY A 506 -14.04 25.18 -4.81
C GLY A 506 -14.91 25.32 -6.06
N ASN A 507 -14.48 24.63 -7.12
CA ASN A 507 -15.13 24.68 -8.42
C ASN A 507 -16.62 24.28 -8.36
N ASN A 508 -17.49 25.03 -9.04
CA ASN A 508 -18.94 24.78 -9.20
C ASN A 508 -19.79 24.76 -7.93
N GLU A 509 -19.22 25.05 -6.76
CA GLU A 509 -19.98 25.07 -5.51
C GLU A 509 -20.70 26.40 -5.33
N LYS A 510 -21.98 26.32 -4.98
CA LYS A 510 -22.80 27.50 -4.66
C LYS A 510 -22.79 27.66 -3.15
N LEU A 511 -22.23 28.78 -2.69
CA LEU A 511 -22.29 29.12 -1.28
C LEU A 511 -23.75 29.16 -0.80
N PRO A 512 -24.08 28.46 0.30
CA PRO A 512 -25.38 28.54 0.93
C PRO A 512 -25.79 29.99 1.24
N ALA A 513 -27.09 30.29 1.14
CA ALA A 513 -27.64 31.61 1.39
C ALA A 513 -27.32 32.16 2.80
N LYS A 514 -27.04 31.27 3.77
CA LYS A 514 -26.67 31.60 5.16
C LYS A 514 -25.43 32.50 5.27
N PHE A 515 -24.57 32.53 4.25
CA PHE A 515 -23.37 33.37 4.23
C PHE A 515 -23.62 34.81 3.78
N GLY A 516 -24.88 35.22 3.59
CA GLY A 516 -25.28 36.63 3.45
C GLY A 516 -24.42 37.48 2.49
N ASN A 517 -24.15 38.72 2.94
CA ASN A 517 -23.30 39.68 2.24
C ASN A 517 -21.83 39.28 2.33
N LYS A 518 -21.17 39.26 1.17
CA LYS A 518 -19.79 38.84 0.99
C LYS A 518 -19.18 39.62 -0.16
N ILE A 519 -17.89 39.92 -0.06
CA ILE A 519 -17.16 40.67 -1.09
C ILE A 519 -16.22 39.68 -1.77
N LEU A 520 -16.33 39.53 -3.09
CA LEU A 520 -15.39 38.71 -3.86
C LEU A 520 -14.02 39.41 -3.88
N LEU A 521 -13.01 38.79 -3.29
CA LEU A 521 -11.65 39.33 -3.25
C LEU A 521 -10.77 38.77 -4.36
N TYR A 522 -10.98 37.50 -4.70
CA TYR A 522 -10.13 36.79 -5.65
C TYR A 522 -10.89 35.68 -6.37
N GLN A 523 -10.54 35.49 -7.63
CA GLN A 523 -10.99 34.39 -8.44
C GLN A 523 -9.87 34.00 -9.41
N ASN A 524 -9.67 32.70 -9.58
CA ASN A 524 -8.68 32.18 -10.53
C ASN A 524 -9.37 31.26 -11.53
N SER A 525 -9.15 31.51 -12.82
CA SER A 525 -9.78 30.74 -13.91
C SER A 525 -9.22 29.33 -14.05
N GLN A 526 -7.96 29.13 -13.67
CA GLN A 526 -7.26 27.85 -13.78
C GLN A 526 -7.61 26.90 -12.63
N THR A 527 -7.48 27.37 -11.38
CA THR A 527 -7.85 26.58 -10.20
C THR A 527 -9.36 26.58 -9.95
N LYS A 528 -10.10 27.46 -10.62
CA LYS A 528 -11.56 27.61 -10.53
C LYS A 528 -12.08 27.95 -9.14
N VAL A 529 -11.21 28.44 -8.26
CA VAL A 529 -11.58 28.84 -6.91
C VAL A 529 -12.02 30.29 -6.85
N LYS A 530 -12.81 30.61 -5.81
CA LYS A 530 -13.19 31.97 -5.45
C LYS A 530 -12.93 32.19 -3.96
N VAL A 531 -12.44 33.36 -3.61
CA VAL A 531 -12.25 33.79 -2.22
C VAL A 531 -13.13 34.98 -1.94
N TYR A 532 -13.90 34.89 -0.87
CA TYR A 532 -14.77 35.96 -0.41
C TYR A 532 -14.34 36.44 0.97
N LEU A 533 -14.41 37.76 1.20
CA LEU A 533 -14.39 38.34 2.54
C LEU A 533 -15.77 38.16 3.18
N PHE A 534 -15.80 37.64 4.41
CA PHE A 534 -17.01 37.40 5.18
C PHE A 534 -16.92 38.10 6.55
N GLY A 535 -18.00 38.77 6.97
CA GLY A 535 -18.06 39.44 8.27
C GLY A 535 -17.56 40.89 8.32
N GLY A 536 -17.43 41.58 7.20
CA GLY A 536 -16.88 42.95 7.17
C GLY A 536 -17.67 43.97 8.00
N LYS A 537 -17.00 44.62 8.96
CA LYS A 537 -16.96 46.09 8.92
C LYS A 537 -15.89 46.46 7.90
N ILE A 538 -16.24 47.36 6.98
CA ILE A 538 -15.29 48.00 6.04
C ILE A 538 -14.22 48.74 6.85
#